data_AF-A0A2R7Y6T0-F1
#
_entry.id   AF-A0A2R7Y6T0-F1
#
_cell.length_a   1.000
_cell.length_b   1.000
_cell.length_c   1.000
_cell.angle_alpha   90.00
_cell.angle_beta   90.00
_cell.angle_gamma   90.00
#
_symmetry.space_group_name_H-M   'P 1'
#
loop_
_entity.id
_entity.type
_entity.pdbx_description
1 polymer ?
#
loop_
_entity_poly.entity_id
_entity_poly.type
_entity_poly.pdbx_seq_one_letter_code
_entity_poly.pdbx_strand_id
1 'polypeptide(L)'
;MLPQAKIMIYGTPGGVVRNYLVPDAVKVSVVEEDMETQEELADITISEMEEEVLISDKLAGKLGIILEDIGEGLYSLKADPKRIIRKTHPPQYW
;
A
#
# COMPACT_ATOMS: atom_id res chain seq x y z
N MET A 1 13.86 -2.90 20.26
CA MET A 1 13.66 -4.32 19.93
C MET A 1 13.59 -4.37 18.41
N LEU A 2 14.43 -5.19 17.74
CA LEU A 2 14.36 -5.32 16.29
C LEU A 2 13.03 -6.01 15.91
N PRO A 3 12.38 -5.64 14.78
CA PRO A 3 11.21 -6.36 14.32
C PRO A 3 11.53 -7.83 14.11
N GLN A 4 10.74 -8.74 14.71
CA GLN A 4 10.93 -10.17 14.51
C GLN A 4 10.10 -10.63 13.31
N ALA A 5 10.78 -11.03 12.24
CA ALA A 5 10.12 -11.60 11.07
C ALA A 5 9.49 -12.96 11.41
N LYS A 6 8.32 -13.22 10.81
CA LYS A 6 7.58 -14.49 10.94
C LYS A 6 7.25 -15.02 9.55
N ILE A 7 7.32 -16.34 9.40
CA ILE A 7 6.84 -17.01 8.21
C ILE A 7 5.32 -17.13 8.31
N MET A 8 4.62 -16.67 7.28
CA MET A 8 3.16 -16.71 7.21
C MET A 8 2.72 -17.42 5.92
N ILE A 9 1.65 -18.20 6.01
CA ILE A 9 1.02 -18.88 4.87
C ILE A 9 -0.22 -18.08 4.48
N TYR A 10 -0.29 -17.65 3.22
CA TYR A 10 -1.41 -16.89 2.66
C TYR A 10 -2.15 -17.74 1.65
N GLY A 11 -3.48 -17.70 1.68
CA GLY A 11 -4.32 -18.26 0.64
C GLY A 11 -4.48 -17.25 -0.49
N THR A 12 -4.23 -17.67 -1.73
CA THR A 12 -4.46 -16.89 -2.95
C THR A 12 -5.39 -17.67 -3.88
N PRO A 13 -5.96 -17.03 -4.91
CA PRO A 13 -6.70 -17.75 -5.96
C PRO A 13 -5.87 -18.85 -6.65
N GLY A 14 -4.54 -18.70 -6.71
CA GLY A 14 -3.61 -19.66 -7.32
C GLY A 14 -3.10 -20.76 -6.37
N GLY A 15 -3.52 -20.76 -5.10
CA GLY A 15 -3.06 -21.68 -4.08
C GLY A 15 -2.42 -20.98 -2.88
N VAL A 16 -1.77 -21.75 -2.02
CA VAL A 16 -1.11 -21.21 -0.83
C VAL A 16 0.31 -20.75 -1.15
N VAL A 17 0.70 -19.60 -0.62
CA VAL A 17 2.06 -19.05 -0.74
C VAL A 17 2.67 -18.83 0.65
N ARG A 18 3.99 -18.90 0.73
CA ARG A 18 4.76 -18.69 1.95
C ARG A 18 5.49 -17.36 1.85
N ASN A 19 5.09 -16.40 2.67
CA ASN A 19 5.69 -15.06 2.69
C ASN A 19 6.30 -14.77 4.08
N TYR A 20 7.11 -13.72 4.16
CA TYR A 20 7.73 -13.27 5.40
C TYR A 20 7.06 -11.99 5.89
N LEU A 21 6.43 -12.06 7.06
CA LEU A 21 5.79 -10.92 7.70
C LEU A 21 6.75 -10.26 8.69
N VAL A 22 6.97 -8.96 8.54
CA VAL A 22 7.68 -8.11 9.49
C VAL A 22 6.68 -7.10 10.04
N PRO A 23 6.20 -7.27 11.29
CA PRO A 23 5.19 -6.39 11.85
C PRO A 23 5.76 -5.01 12.21
N ASP A 24 4.93 -3.96 12.10
CA ASP A 24 5.23 -2.57 12.49
C ASP A 24 6.58 -2.07 11.92
N ALA A 25 6.88 -2.44 10.68
CA ALA A 25 8.22 -2.30 10.11
C ALA A 25 8.45 -0.95 9.44
N VAL A 26 7.40 -0.33 8.92
CA VAL A 26 7.51 0.91 8.12
C VAL A 26 6.40 1.88 8.43
N LYS A 27 6.71 3.15 8.16
CA LYS A 27 5.73 4.20 8.05
C LYS A 27 5.51 4.53 6.59
N VAL A 28 4.24 4.68 6.20
CA VAL A 28 3.83 4.91 4.82
C VAL A 28 2.97 6.15 4.76
N SER A 29 3.24 7.03 3.79
CA SER A 29 2.40 8.18 3.42
C SER A 29 2.16 8.16 1.91
N VAL A 30 1.11 8.84 1.45
CA VAL A 30 0.95 9.20 0.04
C VAL A 30 1.55 10.58 -0.15
N VAL A 31 2.48 10.69 -1.09
CA VAL A 31 3.18 11.93 -1.43
C VAL A 31 2.74 12.38 -2.81
N GLU A 32 2.27 13.61 -2.90
CA GLU A 32 1.86 14.28 -4.13
C GLU A 32 2.59 15.63 -4.24
N GLU A 33 2.59 16.25 -5.41
CA GLU A 33 3.28 17.53 -5.63
C GLU A 33 2.79 18.65 -4.69
N ASP A 34 1.51 18.60 -4.31
CA ASP A 34 0.84 19.65 -3.53
C ASP A 34 0.57 19.28 -2.07
N MET A 35 0.75 18.02 -1.68
CA MET A 35 0.47 17.56 -0.32
C MET A 35 1.11 16.21 0.01
N GLU A 36 1.20 15.91 1.31
CA GLU A 36 1.55 14.59 1.83
C GLU A 36 0.54 14.20 2.91
N THR A 37 0.14 12.93 2.95
CA THR A 37 -0.76 12.41 4.00
C THR A 37 -0.02 12.19 5.31
N GLN A 38 -0.76 11.97 6.40
CA GLN A 38 -0.15 11.48 7.64
C GLN A 38 0.52 10.12 7.40
N GLU A 39 1.61 9.88 8.13
CA GLU A 39 2.30 8.60 8.15
C GLU A 39 1.45 7.55 8.88
N GLU A 40 1.26 6.40 8.25
CA GLU A 40 0.61 5.23 8.83
C GLU A 40 1.64 4.13 9.10
N LEU A 41 1.68 3.63 10.33
CA LEU A 41 2.47 2.45 10.68
C LEU A 41 1.87 1.21 10.00
N ALA A 42 2.72 0.44 9.31
CA ALA A 42 2.33 -0.72 8.53
C ALA A 42 3.31 -1.89 8.69
N ASP A 43 2.77 -3.08 8.51
CA ASP A 43 3.55 -4.31 8.40
C ASP A 43 4.11 -4.44 6.97
N ILE A 44 5.26 -5.08 6.83
CA ILE A 44 5.78 -5.53 5.53
C ILE A 44 5.51 -7.02 5.37
N THR A 45 4.94 -7.40 4.23
CA THR A 45 4.95 -8.80 3.76
C THR A 45 5.90 -8.91 2.59
N ILE A 46 6.96 -9.69 2.74
CA ILE A 46 7.95 -9.95 1.68
C ILE A 46 7.55 -11.25 0.98
N SER A 47 7.37 -11.16 -0.32
CA SER A 47 7.07 -12.30 -1.17
C SER A 47 8.11 -12.44 -2.27
N GLU A 48 8.39 -13.67 -2.67
CA GLU A 48 9.36 -13.98 -3.73
C GLU A 48 8.73 -14.01 -5.14
N MET A 49 7.40 -13.82 -5.24
CA MET A 49 6.67 -13.90 -6.51
C MET A 49 6.21 -12.54 -7.06
N GLU A 50 6.19 -11.50 -6.24
CA GLU A 50 5.61 -10.20 -6.55
C GLU A 50 6.70 -9.28 -7.09
N GLU A 51 6.44 -8.67 -8.24
CA GLU A 51 7.38 -7.77 -8.92
C GLU A 51 7.22 -6.30 -8.51
N GLU A 52 6.14 -5.96 -7.81
CA GLU A 52 5.77 -4.60 -7.43
C GLU A 52 5.38 -4.51 -5.95
N VAL A 53 5.50 -3.32 -5.36
CA VAL A 53 5.00 -3.05 -4.01
C VAL A 53 3.48 -2.96 -4.05
N LEU A 54 2.84 -3.85 -3.30
CA LEU A 54 1.39 -3.87 -3.15
C LEU A 54 0.99 -3.33 -1.77
N ILE A 55 -0.13 -2.63 -1.71
CA ILE A 55 -0.77 -2.23 -0.45
C ILE A 55 -2.09 -2.98 -0.27
N SER A 56 -2.43 -3.34 0.96
CA SER A 56 -3.74 -3.91 1.26
C SER A 56 -4.83 -2.84 1.27
N ASP A 57 -6.08 -3.23 1.04
CA ASP A 57 -7.26 -2.35 1.15
C ASP A 57 -7.33 -1.65 2.52
N LYS A 58 -6.87 -2.34 3.57
CA LYS A 58 -6.81 -1.78 4.92
C LYS A 58 -5.81 -0.63 5.03
N LEU A 59 -4.64 -0.75 4.40
CA LEU A 59 -3.66 0.32 4.35
C LEU A 59 -4.14 1.46 3.46
N ALA A 60 -4.72 1.17 2.29
CA ALA A 60 -5.30 2.17 1.41
C ALA A 60 -6.37 3.02 2.12
N GLY A 61 -7.25 2.38 2.90
CA GLY A 61 -8.25 3.08 3.71
C GLY A 61 -7.67 3.95 4.82
N LYS A 62 -6.58 3.51 5.48
CA LYS A 62 -5.85 4.30 6.49
C LYS A 62 -5.17 5.52 5.88
N LEU A 63 -4.55 5.35 4.71
CA LEU A 63 -3.96 6.44 3.93
C LEU A 63 -5.01 7.43 3.38
N GLY A 64 -6.30 7.08 3.47
CA GLY A 64 -7.38 7.94 3.01
C GLY A 64 -7.49 8.01 1.49
N ILE A 65 -7.01 6.99 0.78
CA ILE A 65 -7.16 6.87 -0.68
C ILE A 65 -8.62 6.58 -1.00
N ILE A 66 -9.21 7.37 -1.88
CA ILE A 66 -10.55 7.18 -2.43
C ILE A 66 -10.39 6.76 -3.89
N LEU A 67 -10.86 5.56 -4.22
CA LEU A 67 -10.86 5.07 -5.60
C LEU A 67 -12.05 5.70 -6.34
N GLU A 68 -11.79 6.56 -7.31
CA GLU A 68 -12.83 7.27 -8.07
C GLU A 68 -13.16 6.48 -9.37
N ASP A 69 -12.15 6.06 -10.11
CA ASP A 69 -12.28 5.15 -11.27
C ASP A 69 -11.03 4.25 -11.37
N ILE A 70 -11.18 2.97 -11.01
CA ILE A 70 -10.07 2.02 -10.98
C ILE A 70 -9.58 1.68 -12.38
N GLY A 71 -10.48 1.57 -13.37
CA GLY A 71 -10.13 1.21 -14.74
C GLY A 71 -9.27 2.29 -15.40
N GLU A 72 -9.51 3.53 -15.03
CA GLU A 72 -8.71 4.68 -15.43
C GLU A 72 -7.61 5.03 -14.40
N GLY A 73 -7.41 4.30 -13.32
CA GLY A 73 -6.42 4.66 -12.30
C GLY A 73 -6.62 6.08 -11.74
N LEU A 74 -7.87 6.49 -11.50
CA LEU A 74 -8.22 7.77 -10.92
C LEU A 74 -8.54 7.62 -9.44
N TYR A 75 -7.96 8.52 -8.64
CA TYR A 75 -8.14 8.52 -7.19
C TYR A 75 -8.18 9.94 -6.63
N SER A 76 -8.74 10.10 -5.43
CA SER A 76 -8.64 11.33 -4.65
C SER A 76 -8.21 11.01 -3.22
N LEU A 77 -7.83 12.03 -2.45
CA LEU A 77 -7.41 11.86 -1.07
C LEU A 77 -8.45 12.47 -0.13
N LYS A 78 -8.83 11.72 0.90
CA LYS A 78 -9.79 12.18 1.92
C LYS A 78 -9.31 13.43 2.67
N ALA A 79 -7.99 13.58 2.82
CA ALA A 79 -7.38 14.75 3.46
C ALA A 79 -7.36 16.00 2.57
N ASP A 80 -7.58 15.85 1.26
CA ASP A 80 -7.63 16.96 0.32
C ASP A 80 -9.02 17.63 0.36
N PRO A 81 -9.17 18.85 0.90
CA PRO A 81 -10.45 19.53 0.97
C PRO A 81 -11.01 19.91 -0.41
N LYS A 82 -10.16 20.01 -1.44
CA LYS A 82 -10.57 20.28 -2.81
C LYS A 82 -10.96 19.00 -3.55
N ARG A 83 -10.65 17.82 -2.99
CA ARG A 83 -10.89 16.49 -3.55
C ARG A 83 -10.44 16.41 -5.02
N ILE A 84 -9.20 16.85 -5.27
CA ILE A 84 -8.63 16.82 -6.62
C ILE A 84 -8.53 15.36 -7.06
N ILE A 85 -9.02 15.07 -8.27
CA ILE A 85 -8.88 13.77 -8.91
C ILE A 85 -7.49 13.68 -9.53
N ARG A 86 -6.75 12.65 -9.14
CA ARG A 86 -5.35 12.37 -9.51
C ARG A 86 -5.30 11.08 -10.33
N LYS A 87 -4.27 10.95 -11.17
CA LYS A 87 -3.98 9.72 -11.94
C LYS A 87 -2.89 8.95 -11.20
N THR A 88 -2.98 7.62 -11.15
CA THR A 88 -1.94 6.76 -10.59
C THR A 88 -0.61 6.98 -11.30
N HIS A 89 0.48 6.90 -10.53
CA HIS A 89 1.82 6.91 -11.08
C HIS A 89 2.13 5.60 -11.83
N PRO A 90 3.03 5.63 -12.83
CA PRO A 90 3.53 4.41 -13.45
C PRO A 90 4.29 3.55 -12.41
N PRO A 91 4.34 2.22 -12.61
CA PRO A 91 5.14 1.34 -11.78
C PRO A 91 6.60 1.77 -11.66
N GLN A 92 7.19 1.53 -10.49
CA GLN A 92 8.62 1.73 -10.23
C GLN A 92 9.26 0.39 -9.89
N TYR A 93 10.40 0.10 -10.52
CA TYR A 93 11.20 -1.10 -10.30
C TYR A 93 12.53 -0.69 -9.66
N TRP A 94 12.93 -1.35 -8.57
CA TRP A 94 14.15 -1.06 -7.79
C TRP A 94 15.13 -2.24 -7.80
#